data_AF-A0A2T2Y778-F1
#
_entry.id   AF-A0A2T2Y778-F1
#
_cell.length_a   1.000
_cell.length_b   1.000
_cell.length_c   1.000
_cell.angle_alpha   90.00
_cell.angle_beta   90.00
_cell.angle_gamma   90.00
#
_symmetry.space_group_name_H-M   'P 1'
#
loop_
_entity.id
_entity.type
_entity.pdbx_description
1 polymer ?
#
loop_
_entity_poly.entity_id
_entity_poly.type
_entity_poly.pdbx_seq_one_letter_code
_entity_poly.pdbx_strand_id
1 'polypeptide(L)'
;MSNIDKHALNQEKIEWLNKLADMEYCKSNPGHWLMSLKDTNMLAQLALHSQALLDELEAAENRIAELEAREVKPVKGEVLVTVSGFTGCGKSAIAGEIEIAMKAIGVPVTWSNGDAEKRMTGADWLTAIEMYKPTVRIIEVNVPRAAAAGKGE
;
A
#
# COMPACT_ATOMS: atom_id res chain seq x y z
N MET A 1 6.66 22.19 -9.84
CA MET A 1 6.64 20.93 -10.61
C MET A 1 7.55 21.16 -11.80
N SER A 2 8.77 20.62 -11.77
CA SER A 2 9.73 20.84 -12.86
C SER A 2 9.13 20.28 -14.14
N ASN A 3 9.16 21.11 -15.18
CA ASN A 3 8.78 20.73 -16.53
C ASN A 3 9.83 19.73 -17.02
N ILE A 4 9.67 18.46 -16.65
CA ILE A 4 10.46 17.36 -17.21
C ILE A 4 10.07 17.32 -18.68
N ASP A 5 10.94 17.88 -19.51
CA ASP A 5 10.83 17.81 -20.95
C ASP A 5 10.68 16.33 -21.31
N LYS A 6 9.48 15.95 -21.76
CA LYS A 6 9.15 14.61 -22.24
C LYS A 6 9.80 14.40 -23.61
N HIS A 7 11.10 14.62 -23.71
CA HIS A 7 11.91 14.09 -24.79
C HIS A 7 11.96 12.58 -24.58
N ALA A 8 10.88 11.91 -24.99
CA ALA A 8 10.83 10.48 -25.09
C ALA A 8 12.06 10.02 -25.86
N LEU A 9 12.82 9.09 -25.28
CA LEU A 9 13.74 8.25 -26.03
C LEU A 9 12.97 7.71 -27.23
N ASN A 10 13.31 8.19 -28.43
CA ASN A 10 12.70 7.69 -29.66
C ASN A 10 13.37 6.36 -30.04
N GLN A 11 12.75 5.61 -30.95
CA GLN A 11 13.19 4.27 -31.33
C GLN A 11 14.66 4.24 -31.80
N GLU A 12 15.09 5.25 -32.57
CA GLU A 12 16.47 5.36 -33.05
C GLU A 12 17.48 5.54 -31.91
N LYS A 13 17.16 6.35 -30.89
CA LYS A 13 18.01 6.51 -29.70
C LYS A 13 18.07 5.21 -28.89
N ILE A 14 16.95 4.48 -28.79
CA ILE A 14 16.90 3.17 -28.10
C ILE A 14 17.75 2.14 -28.84
N GLU A 15 17.66 2.06 -30.17
CA GLU A 15 18.47 1.15 -30.97
C GLU A 15 19.96 1.50 -30.91
N TRP A 16 20.30 2.78 -30.92
CA TRP A 16 21.67 3.24 -30.71
C TRP A 16 22.19 2.88 -29.31
N LEU A 17 21.36 3.01 -28.27
CA LEU A 17 21.68 2.58 -26.91
C LEU A 17 21.93 1.08 -26.82
N ASN A 18 21.07 0.26 -27.42
CA ASN A 18 21.25 -1.19 -27.45
C ASN A 18 22.59 -1.58 -28.09
N LYS A 19 23.02 -0.85 -29.13
CA LYS A 19 24.35 -1.03 -29.74
C LYS A 19 25.49 -0.61 -28.82
N LEU A 20 25.35 0.48 -28.05
CA LEU A 20 26.36 0.90 -27.08
C LEU A 20 26.44 0.01 -25.84
N ALA A 21 25.35 -0.68 -25.48
CA ALA A 21 25.34 -1.66 -24.41
C ALA A 21 26.06 -2.97 -24.82
N ASP A 22 26.23 -3.23 -26.12
CA ASP A 22 26.95 -4.38 -26.64
C ASP A 22 28.47 -4.12 -26.70
N MET A 23 29.20 -4.87 -25.91
CA MET A 23 30.66 -4.74 -25.78
C MET A 23 31.42 -5.20 -27.03
N GLU A 24 30.91 -6.16 -27.80
CA GLU A 24 31.53 -6.59 -29.06
C GLU A 24 31.33 -5.56 -30.17
N TYR A 25 30.13 -4.96 -30.23
CA TYR A 25 29.86 -3.84 -31.12
C TYR A 25 30.81 -2.66 -30.85
N CYS A 26 31.00 -2.32 -29.58
CA CYS A 26 31.85 -1.19 -29.16
C CYS A 26 33.34 -1.42 -29.46
N LYS A 27 33.85 -2.65 -29.33
CA LYS A 27 35.22 -3.01 -29.71
C LYS A 27 35.50 -2.73 -31.18
N SER A 28 34.52 -3.03 -32.04
CA SER A 28 34.62 -2.83 -33.49
C SER A 28 34.35 -1.38 -33.92
N ASN A 29 33.72 -0.57 -33.06
CA ASN A 29 33.27 0.79 -33.38
C ASN A 29 33.57 1.80 -32.25
N PRO A 30 34.85 2.00 -31.86
CA PRO A 30 35.19 2.81 -30.69
C PRO A 30 34.79 4.29 -30.81
N GLY A 31 34.77 4.84 -32.04
CA GLY A 31 34.39 6.24 -32.29
C GLY A 31 32.90 6.55 -32.05
N HIS A 32 32.04 5.54 -31.97
CA HIS A 32 30.60 5.72 -31.81
C HIS A 32 30.23 6.26 -30.42
N TRP A 33 31.06 6.02 -29.40
CA TRP A 33 30.94 6.63 -28.07
C TRP A 33 31.17 8.15 -28.09
N LEU A 34 32.00 8.63 -29.03
CA LEU A 34 32.44 10.02 -29.12
C LEU A 34 31.55 10.88 -30.03
N MET A 35 30.78 10.26 -30.92
CA MET A 35 29.98 10.98 -31.92
C MET A 35 28.81 11.79 -31.34
N SER A 36 28.42 11.58 -30.08
CA SER A 36 27.52 12.50 -29.39
C SER A 36 27.74 12.53 -27.88
N LEU A 37 28.85 13.15 -27.45
CA LEU A 37 29.23 13.26 -26.03
C LEU A 37 28.12 13.89 -25.16
N LYS A 38 27.32 14.81 -25.73
CA LYS A 38 26.16 15.41 -25.06
C LYS A 38 25.05 14.40 -24.81
N ASP A 39 24.70 13.58 -25.81
CA ASP A 39 23.68 12.55 -25.65
C ASP A 39 24.17 11.44 -24.71
N THR A 40 25.42 11.00 -24.86
CA THR A 40 26.03 10.00 -23.97
C THR A 40 26.02 10.46 -22.50
N ASN A 41 26.33 11.73 -22.21
CA ASN A 41 26.29 12.27 -20.85
C ASN A 41 24.87 12.36 -20.30
N MET A 42 23.91 12.84 -21.09
CA MET A 42 22.50 12.89 -20.70
C MET A 42 21.97 11.48 -20.39
N LEU A 43 22.40 10.48 -21.15
CA LEU A 43 22.00 9.09 -20.95
C LEU A 43 22.64 8.48 -19.71
N ALA A 44 23.91 8.77 -19.44
CA ALA A 44 24.55 8.36 -18.19
C ALA A 44 23.81 8.95 -16.97
N GLN A 45 23.39 10.22 -17.05
CA GLN A 45 22.57 10.84 -16.01
C GLN A 45 21.21 10.16 -15.85
N LEU A 46 20.54 9.82 -16.95
CA LEU A 46 19.27 9.09 -16.92
C LEU A 46 19.42 7.68 -16.35
N ALA A 47 20.48 6.96 -16.69
CA ALA A 47 20.76 5.63 -16.16
C ALA A 47 21.00 5.65 -14.65
N LEU A 48 21.80 6.62 -14.17
CA LEU A 48 22.02 6.82 -12.73
C LEU A 48 20.74 7.18 -11.99
N HIS A 49 19.91 8.04 -12.58
CA HIS A 49 18.62 8.41 -11.99
C HIS A 49 17.63 7.22 -12.01
N SER A 50 17.63 6.42 -13.08
CA SER A 50 16.82 5.22 -13.19
C SER A 50 17.17 4.20 -12.13
N GLN A 51 18.45 4.02 -11.80
CA GLN A 51 18.87 3.10 -10.73
C GLN A 51 18.30 3.56 -9.38
N ALA A 52 18.42 4.85 -9.06
CA ALA A 52 17.88 5.40 -7.81
C ALA A 52 16.35 5.23 -7.72
N LEU A 53 15.63 5.42 -8.83
CA LEU A 53 14.17 5.21 -8.88
C LEU A 53 13.79 3.73 -8.70
N LEU A 54 14.59 2.79 -9.21
CA LEU A 54 14.34 1.36 -9.02
C LEU A 54 14.51 0.98 -7.55
N ASP A 55 15.54 1.50 -6.87
CA ASP A 55 15.77 1.26 -5.44
C ASP A 55 14.61 1.84 -4.59
N GLU A 56 14.13 3.04 -4.93
CA GLU A 56 12.97 3.66 -4.27
C GLU A 56 11.68 2.87 -4.49
N LEU A 57 11.48 2.33 -5.69
CA LEU A 57 10.32 1.51 -6.02
C LEU A 57 10.34 0.20 -5.23
N GLU A 58 11.48 -0.49 -5.18
CA GLU A 58 11.64 -1.72 -4.39
C GLU A 58 11.37 -1.45 -2.90
N ALA A 59 11.87 -0.33 -2.36
CA ALA A 59 11.59 0.07 -0.99
C ALA A 59 10.08 0.33 -0.74
N ALA A 60 9.41 0.97 -1.69
CA ALA A 60 7.97 1.23 -1.63
C ALA A 60 7.15 -0.07 -1.70
N GLU A 61 7.50 -0.98 -2.60
CA GLU A 61 6.85 -2.30 -2.73
C GLU A 61 7.01 -3.11 -1.45
N ASN A 62 8.21 -3.16 -0.88
CA ASN A 62 8.46 -3.82 0.40
C ASN A 62 7.63 -3.21 1.54
N ARG A 63 7.49 -1.87 1.56
CA ARG A 63 6.67 -1.18 2.55
C ARG A 63 5.17 -1.48 2.38
N ILE A 64 4.69 -1.56 1.14
CA ILE A 64 3.32 -1.94 0.84
C ILE A 64 3.06 -3.38 1.30
N ALA A 65 3.95 -4.33 0.96
CA ALA A 65 3.82 -5.72 1.39
C ALA A 65 3.80 -5.86 2.92
N GLU A 66 4.64 -5.10 3.64
CA GLU A 66 4.63 -5.05 5.11
C GLU A 66 3.28 -4.54 5.65
N LEU A 67 2.73 -3.49 5.04
CA LEU A 67 1.44 -2.92 5.45
C LEU A 67 0.28 -3.88 5.14
N GLU A 68 0.27 -4.52 3.98
CA GLU A 68 -0.74 -5.51 3.59
C GLU A 68 -0.68 -6.78 4.46
N ALA A 69 0.51 -7.18 4.91
CA ALA A 69 0.67 -8.31 5.83
C ALA A 69 0.17 -8.00 7.24
N ARG A 70 0.21 -6.72 7.65
CA ARG A 70 -0.35 -6.26 8.94
C ARG A 70 -1.85 -6.00 8.88
N GLU A 71 -2.40 -5.81 7.69
CA GLU A 71 -3.83 -5.62 7.48
C GLU A 71 -4.57 -6.93 7.79
N VAL A 72 -5.47 -6.89 8.77
CA VAL A 72 -6.33 -8.03 9.09
C VAL A 72 -7.38 -8.15 7.98
N LYS A 73 -7.41 -9.29 7.28
CA LYS A 73 -8.41 -9.59 6.26
C LYS A 73 -9.45 -10.55 6.83
N PRO A 74 -10.76 -10.32 6.61
CA PRO A 74 -11.79 -11.25 7.06
C PRO A 74 -11.66 -12.59 6.33
N VAL A 75 -11.89 -13.69 7.04
CA VAL A 75 -11.98 -15.02 6.41
C VAL A 75 -13.37 -15.24 5.79
N LYS A 76 -13.52 -16.32 5.01
CA LYS A 76 -14.81 -16.61 4.35
C LYS A 76 -15.94 -16.76 5.38
N GLY A 77 -16.96 -15.91 5.27
CA GLY A 77 -18.11 -15.91 6.18
C GLY A 77 -17.91 -15.09 7.44
N GLU A 78 -16.76 -14.44 7.61
CA GLU A 78 -16.49 -13.50 8.69
C GLU A 78 -16.77 -12.07 8.22
N VAL A 79 -17.34 -11.26 9.11
CA VAL A 79 -17.47 -9.81 8.93
C VAL A 79 -16.49 -9.14 9.88
N LEU A 80 -15.44 -8.53 9.33
CA LEU A 80 -14.47 -7.76 10.11
C LEU A 80 -14.97 -6.33 10.29
N VAL A 81 -15.08 -5.88 11.55
CA VAL A 81 -15.43 -4.49 11.89
C VAL A 81 -14.22 -3.79 12.50
N THR A 82 -13.68 -2.80 11.79
CA THR A 82 -12.57 -1.98 12.27
C THR A 82 -13.09 -0.67 12.86
N VAL A 83 -12.92 -0.47 14.16
CA VAL A 83 -13.29 0.77 14.86
C VAL A 83 -12.05 1.64 15.08
N SER A 84 -11.91 2.72 14.30
CA SER A 84 -10.75 3.61 14.33
C SER A 84 -11.13 5.06 14.67
N GLY A 85 -10.20 5.81 15.24
CA GLY A 85 -10.41 7.21 15.64
C GLY A 85 -9.42 7.68 16.71
N PHE A 86 -9.43 8.98 17.01
CA PHE A 86 -8.53 9.58 18.01
C PHE A 86 -8.76 9.04 19.43
N THR A 87 -7.75 9.11 20.28
CA THR A 87 -7.89 8.75 21.71
C THR A 87 -8.98 9.60 22.37
N GLY A 88 -9.86 8.99 23.16
CA GLY A 88 -10.93 9.69 23.86
C GLY A 88 -12.18 10.02 23.03
N CYS A 89 -12.32 9.54 21.78
CA CYS A 89 -13.54 9.78 20.98
C CYS A 89 -14.67 8.75 21.21
N GLY A 90 -14.56 7.88 22.22
CA GLY A 90 -15.58 6.87 22.52
C GLY A 90 -15.51 5.57 21.70
N LYS A 91 -14.39 5.28 21.03
CA LYS A 91 -14.21 4.05 20.22
C LYS A 91 -14.58 2.76 20.98
N SER A 92 -14.07 2.61 22.19
CA SER A 92 -14.25 1.42 23.02
C SER A 92 -15.70 1.26 23.47
N ALA A 93 -16.42 2.38 23.63
CA ALA A 93 -17.85 2.36 23.94
C ALA A 93 -18.66 1.85 22.75
N ILE A 94 -18.37 2.34 21.53
CA ILE A 94 -18.99 1.83 20.30
C ILE A 94 -18.65 0.35 20.06
N ALA A 95 -17.38 -0.04 20.23
CA ALA A 95 -16.97 -1.44 20.08
C ALA A 95 -17.68 -2.36 21.11
N GLY A 96 -17.85 -1.88 22.35
CA GLY A 96 -18.60 -2.58 23.40
C GLY A 96 -20.08 -2.77 23.05
N GLU A 97 -20.76 -1.73 22.56
CA GLU A 97 -22.16 -1.84 22.13
C GLU A 97 -22.34 -2.80 20.95
N ILE A 98 -21.41 -2.80 19.98
CA ILE A 98 -21.43 -3.76 18.87
C ILE A 98 -21.31 -5.18 19.42
N GLU A 99 -20.39 -5.44 20.36
CA GLU A 99 -20.24 -6.75 20.99
C GLU A 99 -21.52 -7.21 21.70
N ILE A 100 -22.14 -6.33 22.49
CA ILE A 100 -23.39 -6.63 23.21
C ILE A 100 -24.53 -6.91 22.24
N ALA A 101 -24.69 -6.06 21.22
CA ALA A 101 -25.73 -6.23 20.21
C ALA A 101 -25.58 -7.54 19.43
N MET A 102 -24.36 -7.90 19.01
CA MET A 102 -24.09 -9.15 18.30
C MET A 102 -24.37 -10.38 19.17
N LYS A 103 -23.95 -10.36 20.44
CA LYS A 103 -24.25 -11.43 21.40
C LYS A 103 -25.76 -11.58 21.62
N ALA A 104 -26.49 -10.46 21.70
CA ALA A 104 -27.93 -10.47 21.92
C ALA A 104 -28.71 -11.14 20.76
N ILE A 105 -28.23 -10.99 19.52
CA ILE A 105 -28.82 -11.65 18.34
C ILE A 105 -28.24 -13.05 18.06
N GLY A 106 -27.38 -13.57 18.93
CA GLY A 106 -26.79 -14.90 18.81
C GLY A 106 -25.64 -15.01 17.79
N VAL A 107 -25.07 -13.89 17.34
CA VAL A 107 -23.90 -13.88 16.45
C VAL A 107 -22.63 -14.02 17.29
N PRO A 108 -21.74 -14.99 16.98
CA PRO A 108 -20.47 -15.10 17.68
C PRO A 108 -19.58 -13.90 17.36
N VAL A 109 -19.06 -13.24 18.39
CA VAL A 109 -18.21 -12.06 18.27
C VAL A 109 -16.94 -12.24 19.09
N THR A 110 -15.81 -11.84 18.51
CA THR A 110 -14.51 -11.81 19.19
C THR A 110 -13.96 -10.39 19.10
N TRP A 111 -13.64 -9.79 20.24
CA TRP A 111 -12.98 -8.48 20.29
C TRP A 111 -11.55 -8.64 20.82
N SER A 112 -10.59 -8.66 19.90
CA SER A 112 -9.16 -8.71 20.21
C SER A 112 -8.71 -7.39 20.83
N ASN A 113 -7.88 -7.48 21.90
CA ASN A 113 -7.29 -6.35 22.62
C ASN A 113 -8.27 -5.46 23.43
N GLY A 114 -9.57 -5.82 23.52
CA GLY A 114 -10.57 -5.04 24.27
C GLY A 114 -10.36 -5.06 25.79
N ASP A 115 -9.89 -6.17 26.36
CA ASP A 115 -9.81 -6.37 27.82
C ASP A 115 -8.89 -5.37 28.54
N ALA A 116 -7.84 -4.88 27.88
CA ALA A 116 -6.94 -3.88 28.43
C ALA A 116 -7.63 -2.53 28.61
N GLU A 117 -8.48 -2.12 27.66
CA GLU A 117 -9.25 -0.87 27.76
C GLU A 117 -10.48 -1.03 28.68
N LYS A 118 -11.15 -2.19 28.65
CA LYS A 118 -12.29 -2.52 29.54
C LYS A 118 -11.94 -2.40 31.02
N ARG A 119 -10.74 -2.84 31.42
CA ARG A 119 -10.28 -2.80 32.82
C ARG A 119 -9.77 -1.42 33.24
N MET A 120 -9.32 -0.60 32.30
CA MET A 120 -8.67 0.68 32.60
C MET A 120 -9.67 1.81 32.85
N THR A 121 -10.84 1.79 32.20
CA THR A 121 -11.83 2.87 32.34
C THR A 121 -12.90 2.59 33.40
N GLY A 122 -13.18 1.32 33.74
CA GLY A 122 -14.22 0.95 34.72
C GLY A 122 -15.60 1.54 34.44
N ALA A 123 -15.79 2.09 33.23
CA ALA A 123 -16.92 2.92 32.87
C ALA A 123 -17.98 2.07 32.20
N ASP A 124 -19.22 2.25 32.64
CA ASP A 124 -20.39 1.77 31.93
C ASP A 124 -20.41 2.39 30.52
N TRP A 125 -20.52 1.55 29.48
CA TRP A 125 -20.42 1.97 28.07
C TRP A 125 -21.47 3.03 27.72
N LEU A 126 -22.64 2.96 28.36
CA LEU A 126 -23.70 3.92 28.22
C LEU A 126 -23.29 5.32 28.70
N THR A 127 -22.59 5.40 29.84
CA THR A 127 -22.04 6.66 30.37
C THR A 127 -20.97 7.24 29.44
N ALA A 128 -20.13 6.39 28.83
CA ALA A 128 -19.11 6.83 27.88
C ALA A 128 -19.72 7.34 26.56
N ILE A 129 -20.78 6.72 26.05
CA ILE A 129 -21.50 7.20 24.86
C ILE A 129 -22.13 8.56 25.13
N GLU A 130 -22.75 8.73 26.29
CA GLU A 130 -23.37 10.00 26.67
C GLU A 130 -22.34 11.12 26.84
N MET A 131 -21.17 10.81 27.41
CA MET A 131 -20.07 11.75 27.60
C MET A 131 -19.43 12.17 26.27
N TYR A 132 -19.11 11.22 25.40
CA TYR A 132 -18.34 11.48 24.17
C TYR A 132 -19.20 11.79 22.95
N LYS A 133 -20.50 11.48 22.99
CA LYS A 133 -21.47 11.67 21.89
C LYS A 133 -20.89 11.27 20.52
N PRO A 134 -20.36 10.04 20.37
CA PRO A 134 -19.74 9.61 19.12
C PRO A 134 -20.77 9.57 17.98
N THR A 135 -20.29 9.79 16.76
CA THR A 135 -21.08 9.59 15.52
C THR A 135 -20.49 8.45 14.71
N VAL A 136 -21.36 7.56 14.21
CA VAL A 136 -20.96 6.39 13.41
C VAL A 136 -21.47 6.56 11.99
N ARG A 137 -20.57 6.49 11.02
CA ARG A 137 -20.90 6.42 9.60
C ARG A 137 -20.64 5.00 9.11
N ILE A 138 -21.71 4.32 8.70
CA ILE A 138 -21.63 2.96 8.14
C ILE A 138 -21.60 3.09 6.61
N ILE A 139 -20.62 2.47 5.97
CA ILE A 139 -20.50 2.37 4.52
C ILE A 139 -20.38 0.88 4.19
N GLU A 140 -21.28 0.37 3.36
CA GLU A 140 -21.17 -0.99 2.82
C GLU A 140 -20.24 -0.96 1.61
N VAL A 141 -19.18 -1.78 1.66
CA VAL A 141 -18.23 -1.97 0.56
C VAL A 141 -18.16 -3.46 0.26
N ASN A 142 -18.48 -3.85 -0.97
CA ASN A 142 -18.33 -5.24 -1.40
C ASN A 142 -16.86 -5.54 -1.73
N VAL A 143 -16.28 -6.54 -1.07
CA VAL A 143 -14.92 -7.01 -1.37
C VAL A 143 -15.03 -8.18 -2.35
N PRO A 144 -14.58 -8.03 -3.61
CA PRO A 144 -14.60 -9.13 -4.58
C PRO A 144 -13.73 -10.28 -4.08
N ARG A 145 -14.24 -11.51 -4.17
CA ARG A 145 -13.42 -12.69 -3.92
C ARG A 145 -12.27 -12.70 -4.93
N ALA A 146 -11.02 -12.78 -4.44
CA ALA A 146 -9.90 -13.08 -5.32
C ALA A 146 -10.23 -14.40 -6.04
N ALA A 147 -10.42 -14.34 -7.36
CA ALA A 147 -10.56 -15.53 -8.18
C ALA A 147 -9.30 -16.36 -7.93
N ALA A 148 -9.46 -17.56 -7.39
CA ALA A 148 -8.35 -18.49 -7.25
C ALA A 148 -7.71 -18.61 -8.64
N ALA A 149 -6.45 -18.17 -8.76
CA ALA A 149 -5.67 -18.38 -9.96
C ALA A 149 -5.68 -19.89 -10.24
N GLY A 150 -6.46 -20.29 -11.23
CA GLY A 150 -6.55 -21.67 -11.65
C GLY A 150 -5.18 -22.08 -12.19
N LYS A 151 -4.39 -22.75 -11.36
CA LYS A 151 -3.47 -23.78 -11.85
C LYS A 151 -4.36 -24.91 -12.35
N GLY A 152 -4.66 -24.90 -13.64
CA GLY A 152 -5.21 -26.03 -14.38
C GLY A 152 -4.10 -26.58 -15.26
N GLU A 153 -3.88 -27.89 -15.11
CA GLU A 153 -3.04 -28.83 -15.87
C GLU A 153 -2.74 -28.51 -17.34
#